data_AF-A0A3R9I0L0-F1
#
_entry.id   AF-A0A3R9I0L0-F1
#
_cell.length_a   1.000
_cell.length_b   1.000
_cell.length_c   1.000
_cell.angle_alpha   90.00
_cell.angle_beta   90.00
_cell.angle_gamma   90.00
#
_symmetry.space_group_name_H-M   'P 1'
#
loop_
_entity.id
_entity.type
_entity.pdbx_description
1 polymer ?
#
loop_
_entity_poly.entity_id
_entity_poly.type
_entity_poly.pdbx_seq_one_letter_code
_entity_poly.pdbx_strand_id
1 'polypeptide(L)'
;MIAIYRGKKYNASKGLSNNDWIVLTSDTKDEGFNNYVDSWGEEFDDFFSKKVKMEELDYLYSIHYEIQYKGHSFYVSSGMIRRNVEKDWFEIIPSANQNQIKDELGFKQINKLEWAKEISRKDIEVLKIVETPLGIFKDQGVKIKSLEGKDIDNFLNSIEK
;
A
#
# COMPACT_ATOMS: atom_id res chain seq x y z
N MET A 1 -1.30 0.48 6.88
CA MET A 1 -1.38 -1.00 6.84
C MET A 1 -2.84 -1.39 6.65
N ILE A 2 -3.10 -2.63 6.30
CA ILE A 2 -4.46 -3.17 6.25
C ILE A 2 -4.60 -4.24 7.33
N ALA A 3 -5.71 -4.19 8.07
CA ALA A 3 -6.08 -5.22 9.04
C ALA A 3 -7.41 -5.85 8.64
N ILE A 4 -7.54 -7.15 8.87
CA ILE A 4 -8.81 -7.87 8.86
C ILE A 4 -9.21 -8.09 10.31
N TYR A 5 -10.38 -7.61 10.68
CA TYR A 5 -10.94 -7.74 12.03
C TYR A 5 -12.39 -8.18 11.92
N ARG A 6 -12.70 -9.34 12.50
CA ARG A 6 -14.02 -10.00 12.42
C ARG A 6 -14.51 -10.15 10.96
N GLY A 7 -13.59 -10.50 10.06
CA GLY A 7 -13.86 -10.68 8.63
C GLY A 7 -14.03 -9.39 7.82
N LYS A 8 -13.96 -8.20 8.43
CA LYS A 8 -14.03 -6.91 7.72
C LYS A 8 -12.64 -6.27 7.59
N LYS A 9 -12.40 -5.61 6.46
CA LYS A 9 -11.15 -4.92 6.13
C LYS A 9 -11.17 -3.50 6.69
N TYR A 10 -10.07 -3.09 7.32
CA TYR A 10 -9.88 -1.76 7.88
C TYR A 10 -8.51 -1.19 7.51
N ASN A 11 -8.45 0.13 7.41
CA ASN A 11 -7.19 0.85 7.48
C ASN A 11 -6.62 0.72 8.90
N ALA A 12 -5.31 0.51 8.98
CA ALA A 12 -4.65 0.22 10.24
C ALA A 12 -3.32 0.99 10.40
N SER A 13 -3.09 1.49 11.60
CA SER A 13 -1.83 2.09 12.06
C SER A 13 -1.39 1.47 13.40
N LYS A 14 -0.10 1.57 13.73
CA LYS A 14 0.39 1.19 15.06
C LYS A 14 0.11 2.32 16.04
N GLY A 15 -0.35 1.98 17.24
CA GLY A 15 -0.52 2.95 18.32
C GLY A 15 0.80 3.59 18.75
N LEU A 16 0.73 4.83 19.23
CA LEU A 16 1.89 5.63 19.65
C LEU A 16 2.58 5.13 20.93
N SER A 17 1.90 4.33 21.77
CA SER A 17 2.46 3.80 23.02
C SER A 17 2.78 2.29 22.89
N ASN A 18 4.07 1.96 23.04
CA ASN A 18 4.63 0.61 23.18
C ASN A 18 4.30 -0.44 22.10
N ASN A 19 3.70 -0.07 20.96
CA ASN A 19 3.33 -0.98 19.86
C ASN A 19 2.35 -2.12 20.21
N ASP A 20 1.73 -2.11 21.39
CA ASP A 20 0.83 -3.21 21.83
C ASP A 20 -0.55 -3.18 21.16
N TRP A 21 -0.90 -2.07 20.51
CA TRP A 21 -2.23 -1.83 19.95
C TRP A 21 -2.15 -1.47 18.48
N ILE A 22 -3.09 -2.02 17.72
CA ILE A 22 -3.41 -1.62 16.36
C ILE A 22 -4.63 -0.70 16.41
N VAL A 23 -4.51 0.45 15.75
CA VAL A 23 -5.62 1.40 15.59
C VAL A 23 -6.26 1.11 14.25
N LEU A 24 -7.51 0.65 14.28
CA LEU A 24 -8.36 0.50 13.10
C LEU A 24 -9.09 1.81 12.85
N THR A 25 -9.19 2.23 11.60
CA THR A 25 -9.98 3.41 11.20
C THR A 25 -11.02 3.05 10.15
N SER A 26 -12.13 3.78 10.17
CA SER A 26 -13.26 3.60 9.25
C SER A 26 -14.07 4.88 9.11
N ASP A 27 -14.62 5.13 7.92
CA ASP A 27 -15.59 6.21 7.66
C ASP A 27 -17.03 5.78 8.03
N THR A 28 -17.19 4.59 8.60
CA THR A 28 -18.48 4.06 9.07
C THR A 28 -18.42 3.69 10.54
N LYS A 29 -19.46 4.03 11.30
CA LYS A 29 -19.55 3.76 12.74
C LYS A 29 -19.89 2.29 13.00
N ASP A 30 -18.88 1.45 12.97
CA ASP A 30 -18.99 0.04 13.33
C ASP A 30 -19.08 -0.18 14.86
N GLU A 31 -19.53 -1.36 15.27
CA GLU A 31 -19.73 -1.69 16.68
C GLU A 31 -18.44 -1.54 17.52
N GLY A 32 -18.52 -0.68 18.54
CA GLY A 32 -17.43 -0.38 19.45
C GLY A 32 -16.28 0.40 18.82
N PHE A 33 -16.49 1.03 17.67
CA PHE A 33 -15.67 2.15 17.20
C PHE A 33 -16.19 3.44 17.85
N ASN A 34 -15.26 4.32 18.21
CA ASN A 34 -15.56 5.66 18.70
C ASN A 34 -15.18 6.69 17.63
N ASN A 35 -15.64 7.93 17.77
CA ASN A 35 -15.15 9.03 16.95
C ASN A 35 -13.62 9.09 17.05
N TYR A 36 -12.97 9.29 15.91
CA TYR A 36 -11.53 9.45 15.86
C TYR A 36 -11.16 10.76 16.53
N VAL A 37 -10.14 10.69 17.38
CA VAL A 37 -9.56 11.85 18.03
C VAL A 37 -8.12 11.94 17.58
N ASP A 38 -7.75 13.08 17.01
CA ASP A 38 -6.38 13.28 16.54
C ASP A 38 -5.39 13.61 17.68
N SER A 39 -4.16 13.95 17.33
CA SER A 39 -3.12 14.25 18.31
C SER A 39 -3.33 15.57 19.06
N TRP A 40 -4.22 16.45 18.58
CA TRP A 40 -4.58 17.72 19.21
C TRP A 40 -5.88 17.66 20.00
N GLY A 41 -6.56 16.50 20.00
CA GLY A 41 -7.82 16.31 20.71
C GLY A 41 -9.04 16.72 19.88
N GLU A 42 -8.88 16.98 18.58
CA GLU A 42 -10.01 17.24 17.69
C GLU A 42 -10.74 15.93 17.38
N GLU A 43 -12.05 15.94 17.59
CA GLU A 43 -12.94 14.80 17.38
C GLU A 43 -13.64 14.92 16.02
N PHE A 44 -13.61 13.84 15.24
CA PHE A 44 -14.19 13.79 13.90
C PHE A 44 -15.47 12.96 13.93
N ASP A 45 -16.60 13.56 13.57
CA ASP A 45 -17.93 12.93 13.66
C ASP A 45 -18.19 11.89 12.56
N ASP A 46 -17.46 11.97 11.46
CA ASP A 46 -17.57 11.12 10.27
C ASP A 46 -16.39 10.17 10.09
N PHE A 47 -15.42 10.19 11.02
CA PHE A 47 -14.26 9.32 11.01
C PHE A 47 -14.12 8.62 12.36
N PHE A 48 -14.07 7.29 12.33
CA PHE A 48 -14.14 6.47 13.54
C PHE A 48 -12.89 5.64 13.71
N SER A 49 -12.57 5.30 14.96
CA SER A 49 -11.44 4.45 15.28
C SER A 49 -11.70 3.47 16.42
N LYS A 50 -10.91 2.40 16.42
CA LYS A 50 -10.90 1.38 17.46
C LYS A 50 -9.48 0.92 17.73
N LYS A 51 -9.12 0.82 19.01
CA LYS A 51 -7.87 0.18 19.43
C LYS A 51 -8.16 -1.30 19.70
N VAL A 52 -7.37 -2.17 19.10
CA VAL A 52 -7.43 -3.62 19.28
C VAL A 52 -6.03 -4.17 19.47
N LYS A 53 -5.90 -5.30 20.17
CA LYS A 53 -4.63 -6.03 20.22
C LYS A 53 -4.40 -6.78 18.92
N MET A 54 -3.14 -7.09 18.62
CA MET A 54 -2.81 -7.79 17.38
C MET A 54 -3.40 -9.20 17.34
N GLU A 55 -3.52 -9.86 18.49
CA GLU A 55 -4.10 -11.20 18.64
C GLU A 55 -5.61 -11.23 18.40
N GLU A 56 -6.28 -10.07 18.41
CA GLU A 56 -7.69 -9.95 18.08
C GLU A 56 -7.94 -9.79 16.58
N LEU A 57 -6.88 -9.59 15.77
CA LEU A 57 -6.98 -9.48 14.33
C LEU A 57 -7.02 -10.87 13.68
N ASP A 58 -7.80 -10.99 12.61
CA ASP A 58 -7.76 -12.17 11.76
C ASP A 58 -6.48 -12.16 10.89
N TYR A 59 -6.05 -10.96 10.48
CA TYR A 59 -4.87 -10.77 9.64
C TYR A 59 -4.38 -9.32 9.69
N LEU A 60 -3.06 -9.11 9.58
CA LEU A 60 -2.46 -7.78 9.45
C LEU A 60 -1.35 -7.83 8.40
N TYR A 61 -1.39 -6.90 7.45
CA TYR A 61 -0.45 -6.88 6.35
C TYR A 61 -0.16 -5.47 5.83
N SER A 62 0.97 -5.30 5.16
CA SER A 62 1.25 -4.14 4.32
C SER A 62 1.05 -4.50 2.87
N ILE A 63 0.55 -3.55 2.09
CA ILE A 63 0.49 -3.66 0.63
C ILE A 63 1.62 -2.83 0.06
N HIS A 64 2.38 -3.41 -0.85
CA HIS A 64 3.18 -2.67 -1.81
C HIS A 64 2.88 -3.13 -3.22
N TYR A 65 3.31 -2.34 -4.20
CA TYR A 65 3.02 -2.59 -5.59
C TYR A 65 4.33 -2.76 -6.34
N GLU A 66 4.35 -3.70 -7.27
CA GLU A 66 5.42 -3.84 -8.25
C GLU A 66 4.84 -3.73 -9.65
N ILE A 67 5.58 -3.08 -10.55
CA ILE A 67 5.24 -2.97 -11.96
C ILE A 67 6.28 -3.73 -12.78
N GLN A 68 5.82 -4.56 -13.72
CA GLN A 68 6.67 -5.05 -14.79
C GLN A 68 6.73 -4.01 -15.92
N TYR A 69 7.94 -3.55 -16.21
CA TYR A 69 8.27 -2.60 -17.27
C TYR A 69 9.41 -3.19 -18.10
N LYS A 70 9.16 -3.39 -19.41
CA LYS A 70 10.12 -4.00 -20.35
C LYS A 70 10.69 -5.33 -19.85
N GLY A 71 9.81 -6.21 -19.36
CA GLY A 71 10.19 -7.53 -18.87
C GLY A 71 10.76 -7.58 -17.44
N HIS A 72 11.00 -6.45 -16.78
CA HIS A 72 11.61 -6.41 -15.44
C HIS A 72 10.63 -5.86 -14.38
N SER A 73 10.60 -6.47 -13.19
CA SER A 73 9.78 -5.98 -12.07
C SER A 73 10.50 -4.93 -11.25
N PHE A 74 9.78 -3.87 -10.90
CA PHE A 74 10.27 -2.74 -10.10
C PHE A 74 9.27 -2.36 -9.02
N TYR A 75 9.76 -1.86 -7.90
CA TYR A 75 8.91 -1.34 -6.82
C TYR A 75 8.32 0.01 -7.22
N VAL A 76 7.03 0.24 -6.89
CA VAL A 76 6.36 1.52 -7.15
C VAL A 76 6.51 2.47 -5.96
N SER A 77 7.26 3.56 -6.13
CA SER A 77 7.53 4.56 -5.08
C SER A 77 6.50 5.68 -5.03
N SER A 78 5.82 6.01 -6.13
CA SER A 78 4.86 7.13 -6.16
C SER A 78 3.66 6.97 -5.22
N GLY A 79 3.37 5.73 -4.80
CA GLY A 79 2.16 5.39 -4.07
C GLY A 79 0.96 5.19 -5.00
N MET A 80 0.15 4.17 -4.69
CA MET A 80 -1.05 3.83 -5.46
C MET A 80 -2.26 4.62 -4.94
N ILE A 81 -2.26 5.93 -5.20
CA ILE A 81 -3.30 6.88 -4.77
C ILE A 81 -4.00 7.51 -5.96
N ARG A 82 -5.27 7.90 -5.79
CA ARG A 82 -6.12 8.46 -6.86
C ARG A 82 -5.44 9.57 -7.65
N ARG A 83 -4.81 10.52 -6.95
CA ARG A 83 -4.12 11.67 -7.56
C ARG A 83 -3.06 11.27 -8.59
N ASN A 84 -2.33 10.18 -8.34
CA ASN A 84 -1.28 9.71 -9.24
C ASN A 84 -1.88 8.93 -10.42
N VAL A 85 -2.89 8.11 -10.13
CA VAL A 85 -3.63 7.35 -11.15
C VAL A 85 -4.30 8.29 -12.15
N GLU A 86 -4.96 9.36 -11.69
CA GLU A 86 -5.61 10.35 -12.57
C GLU A 86 -4.62 11.11 -13.45
N LYS A 87 -3.40 11.31 -12.96
CA LYS A 87 -2.32 11.94 -13.72
C LYS A 87 -1.60 10.97 -14.66
N ASP A 88 -1.99 9.70 -14.66
CA ASP A 88 -1.31 8.62 -15.36
C ASP A 88 0.20 8.60 -15.04
N TRP A 89 0.52 8.78 -13.75
CA TRP A 89 1.88 9.00 -13.28
C TRP A 89 2.27 7.94 -12.24
N PHE A 90 3.24 7.12 -12.60
CA PHE A 90 3.81 6.10 -11.73
C PHE A 90 5.33 6.27 -11.67
N GLU A 91 5.89 6.20 -10.47
CA GLU A 91 7.33 6.22 -10.27
C GLU A 91 7.77 4.82 -9.83
N ILE A 92 8.74 4.26 -10.55
CA ILE A 92 9.34 2.97 -10.24
C ILE A 92 10.80 3.12 -9.86
N ILE A 93 11.26 2.31 -8.92
CA ILE A 93 12.65 2.30 -8.45
C ILE A 93 13.31 0.93 -8.67
N PRO A 94 14.60 0.91 -9.02
CA PRO A 94 15.37 -0.32 -9.18
C PRO A 94 15.80 -0.87 -7.82
N SER A 95 15.85 -2.20 -7.69
CA SER A 95 16.48 -2.85 -6.55
C SER A 95 18.01 -2.82 -6.65
N ALA A 96 18.70 -3.07 -5.54
CA ALA A 96 20.16 -3.00 -5.45
C ALA A 96 20.90 -3.92 -6.46
N ASN A 97 20.27 -5.02 -6.89
CA ASN A 97 20.80 -5.96 -7.87
C ASN A 97 20.45 -5.62 -9.34
N GLN A 98 19.75 -4.51 -9.59
CA GLN A 98 19.31 -4.09 -10.92
C GLN A 98 20.15 -2.95 -11.51
N ASN A 99 21.39 -2.75 -11.07
CA ASN A 99 22.23 -1.64 -11.52
C ASN A 99 22.41 -1.57 -13.04
N GLN A 100 22.66 -2.71 -13.70
CA GLN A 100 22.82 -2.76 -15.15
C GLN A 100 21.51 -2.44 -15.87
N ILE A 101 20.41 -3.09 -15.48
CA ILE A 101 19.07 -2.90 -16.06
C ILE A 101 18.61 -1.45 -15.91
N LYS A 102 18.88 -0.84 -14.75
CA LYS A 102 18.56 0.56 -14.46
C LYS A 102 19.17 1.52 -15.49
N ASP A 103 20.44 1.33 -15.82
CA ASP A 103 21.15 2.19 -16.77
C ASP A 103 20.65 1.96 -18.19
N GLU A 104 20.44 0.69 -18.58
CA GLU A 104 19.88 0.30 -19.89
C GLU A 104 18.47 0.86 -20.12
N LEU A 105 17.64 0.88 -19.07
CA LEU A 105 16.29 1.39 -19.13
C LEU A 105 16.19 2.90 -18.91
N GLY A 106 17.31 3.60 -18.71
CA GLY A 106 17.37 5.06 -18.59
C GLY A 106 16.61 5.59 -17.37
N PHE A 107 16.81 4.98 -16.21
CA PHE A 107 16.41 5.56 -14.93
C PHE A 107 17.27 6.79 -14.63
N LYS A 108 16.69 7.77 -13.94
CA LYS A 108 17.39 9.02 -13.58
C LYS A 108 17.77 8.97 -12.11
N GLN A 109 18.95 9.49 -11.80
CA GLN A 109 19.37 9.69 -10.43
C GLN A 109 18.54 10.83 -9.81
N ILE A 110 17.84 10.56 -8.71
CA ILE A 110 17.05 11.57 -7.97
C ILE A 110 17.92 12.21 -6.89
N ASN A 111 18.75 11.41 -6.23
CA ASN A 111 19.73 11.89 -5.27
C ASN A 111 20.97 10.96 -5.24
N LYS A 112 21.92 11.20 -4.33
CA LYS A 112 23.19 10.45 -4.27
C LYS A 112 23.01 8.92 -4.16
N LEU A 113 21.89 8.44 -3.64
CA LEU A 113 21.65 7.03 -3.34
C LEU A 113 20.48 6.42 -4.10
N GLU A 114 19.65 7.25 -4.74
CA GLU A 114 18.36 6.80 -5.30
C GLU A 114 18.23 7.16 -6.77
N TRP A 115 17.62 6.24 -7.50
CA TRP A 115 17.24 6.38 -8.89
C TRP A 115 15.78 6.03 -9.04
N ALA A 116 15.09 6.71 -9.95
CA ALA A 116 13.76 6.32 -10.32
C ALA A 116 13.48 6.57 -11.80
N LYS A 117 12.36 6.04 -12.24
CA LYS A 117 11.82 6.26 -13.56
C LYS A 117 10.33 6.53 -13.47
N GLU A 118 9.92 7.61 -14.10
CA GLU A 118 8.51 7.90 -14.30
C GLU A 118 8.01 7.13 -15.53
N ILE A 119 6.88 6.46 -15.36
CA ILE A 119 6.19 5.71 -16.40
C ILE A 119 4.69 6.01 -16.35
N SER A 120 4.00 5.63 -17.41
CA SER A 120 2.55 5.77 -17.56
C SER A 120 1.89 4.41 -17.69
N ARG A 121 0.56 4.35 -17.58
CA ARG A 121 -0.22 3.11 -17.66
C ARG A 121 0.10 2.29 -18.91
N LYS A 122 0.31 2.94 -20.06
CA LYS A 122 0.67 2.26 -21.33
C LYS A 122 1.99 1.48 -21.27
N ASP A 123 2.86 1.82 -20.33
CA ASP A 123 4.17 1.20 -20.14
C ASP A 123 4.10 -0.01 -19.18
N ILE A 124 2.99 -0.16 -18.45
CA ILE A 124 2.79 -1.22 -17.46
C ILE A 124 2.35 -2.51 -18.17
N GLU A 125 3.20 -3.53 -18.09
CA GLU A 125 2.91 -4.88 -18.61
C GLU A 125 2.09 -5.67 -17.59
N VAL A 126 2.58 -5.71 -16.35
CA VAL A 126 1.96 -6.41 -15.22
C VAL A 126 1.98 -5.49 -14.00
N LEU A 127 0.87 -5.42 -13.28
CA LEU A 127 0.81 -4.83 -11.94
C LEU A 127 0.68 -5.95 -10.90
N LYS A 128 1.63 -6.04 -9.98
CA LYS A 128 1.56 -6.95 -8.83
C LYS A 128 1.13 -6.20 -7.59
N ILE A 129 0.11 -6.73 -6.92
CA ILE A 129 -0.30 -6.32 -5.59
C ILE A 129 0.31 -7.32 -4.62
N VAL A 130 1.23 -6.86 -3.78
CA VAL A 130 1.98 -7.71 -2.87
C VAL A 130 1.54 -7.44 -1.44
N GLU A 131 0.93 -8.44 -0.83
CA GLU A 131 0.50 -8.42 0.56
C GLU A 131 1.55 -9.11 1.42
N THR A 132 2.26 -8.33 2.24
CA THR A 132 3.27 -8.83 3.18
C THR A 132 2.67 -8.91 4.57
N PRO A 133 2.47 -10.11 5.15
CA PRO A 133 2.00 -10.25 6.52
C PRO A 133 2.93 -9.58 7.53
N LEU A 134 2.37 -9.08 8.62
CA LEU A 134 3.09 -8.34 9.66
C LEU A 134 2.91 -9.00 11.04
N GLY A 135 3.82 -8.68 11.96
CA GLY A 135 3.73 -9.11 13.37
C GLY A 135 3.63 -10.63 13.52
N ILE A 136 2.62 -11.09 14.25
CA ILE A 136 2.36 -12.52 14.50
C ILE A 136 1.91 -13.29 13.24
N PHE A 137 1.59 -12.60 12.14
CA PHE A 137 1.12 -13.20 10.90
C PHE A 137 2.23 -13.49 9.89
N LYS A 138 3.49 -13.13 10.19
CA LYS A 138 4.63 -13.23 9.26
C LYS A 138 4.82 -14.62 8.64
N ASP A 139 4.49 -15.67 9.38
CA ASP A 139 4.65 -17.06 8.93
C ASP A 139 3.59 -17.50 7.90
N GLN A 140 2.57 -16.68 7.61
CA GLN A 140 1.55 -16.98 6.59
C GLN A 140 2.05 -16.82 5.15
N GLY A 141 3.23 -16.23 4.95
CA GLY A 141 3.83 -16.03 3.63
C GLY A 141 3.24 -14.85 2.86
N VAL A 142 4.02 -14.35 1.90
CA VAL A 142 3.63 -13.22 1.04
C VAL A 142 2.58 -13.69 0.02
N LYS A 143 1.48 -12.94 -0.11
CA LYS A 143 0.48 -13.17 -1.15
C LYS A 143 0.70 -12.18 -2.29
N ILE A 144 0.70 -12.69 -3.52
CA ILE A 144 0.93 -11.89 -4.72
C ILE A 144 -0.25 -12.08 -5.66
N LYS A 145 -0.87 -10.96 -6.07
CA LYS A 145 -1.86 -10.94 -7.15
C LYS A 145 -1.29 -10.17 -8.34
N SER A 146 -1.18 -10.82 -9.49
CA SER A 146 -0.77 -10.19 -10.75
C SER A 146 -1.99 -9.79 -11.57
N LEU A 147 -1.94 -8.60 -12.17
CA LEU A 147 -2.97 -8.04 -13.04
C LEU A 147 -2.33 -7.66 -14.38
N GLU A 148 -3.06 -7.90 -15.47
CA GLU A 148 -2.62 -7.64 -16.83
C GLU A 148 -3.74 -6.96 -17.64
N GLY A 149 -3.36 -6.17 -18.64
CA GLY A 149 -4.31 -5.56 -19.57
C GLY A 149 -5.47 -4.85 -18.86
N LYS A 150 -6.71 -5.21 -19.22
CA LYS A 150 -7.91 -4.58 -18.69
C LYS A 150 -8.08 -4.72 -17.17
N ASP A 151 -7.50 -5.74 -16.56
CA ASP A 151 -7.60 -5.93 -15.11
C ASP A 151 -6.79 -4.88 -14.33
N ILE A 152 -5.71 -4.37 -14.93
CA ILE A 152 -5.00 -3.20 -14.40
C ILE A 152 -5.93 -1.99 -14.43
N ASP A 153 -6.62 -1.75 -15.55
CA ASP A 153 -7.50 -0.59 -15.71
C ASP A 153 -8.68 -0.64 -14.73
N ASN A 154 -9.29 -1.82 -14.57
CA ASN A 154 -10.36 -2.05 -13.59
C ASN A 154 -9.87 -1.78 -12.15
N PHE A 155 -8.68 -2.25 -11.80
CA PHE A 155 -8.09 -2.01 -10.49
C PHE A 155 -7.78 -0.53 -10.26
N LEU A 156 -7.11 0.14 -11.20
CA LEU A 156 -6.80 1.56 -11.09
C LEU A 156 -8.05 2.43 -10.96
N ASN A 157 -9.14 2.07 -11.65
CA ASN A 157 -10.45 2.73 -11.50
C ASN A 157 -11.13 2.47 -10.16
N SER A 158 -10.74 1.40 -9.45
CA SER A 158 -11.29 1.05 -8.14
C SER A 158 -10.59 1.76 -6.97
N ILE A 159 -9.45 2.42 -7.22
CA ILE A 159 -8.76 3.19 -6.18
C ILE A 159 -9.68 4.36 -5.76
N GLU A 160 -10.09 4.33 -4.50
CA GLU A 160 -11.03 5.29 -3.89
C GLU A 160 -10.60 6.75 -4.11
N LYS A 161 -11.60 7.64 -4.20
CA LYS A 161 -11.41 9.06 -4.48
C LYS A 161 -10.83 9.83 -3.31
#